data_AF-A0A6G1QHE4-F1
#
_entry.id   AF-A0A6G1QHE4-F1
#
_cell.length_a   1.000
_cell.length_b   1.000
_cell.length_c   1.000
_cell.angle_alpha   90.00
_cell.angle_beta   90.00
_cell.angle_gamma   90.00
#
_symmetry.space_group_name_H-M   'P 1'
#
loop_
_entity.id
_entity.type
_entity.pdbx_description
1 polymer ?
#
loop_
_entity_poly.entity_id
_entity_poly.type
_entity_poly.pdbx_seq_one_letter_code
_entity_poly.pdbx_strand_id
1 'polypeptide(L)'
;MLLKTFCIHFTGDFAAIFLIVGISLAVSNVFEHFAQSMVKKEVVLKNGTEVFEAWENPPAPVYMQFYFFNLTNPQEMLDGERPAVVEIGPYTYREYRPMEEVIFQDNGTKVTAVNTKTYIFQPNMSWGPESDLIRTVNIPAITVMENFKNHTVLANLISAYMKSKAEGLFVTRTVGELLWGYEDGLLKAIKLFIHDLDDVFGLFYKSVVIDDTSATKLKVIVVEHNVLVNIPFMLIGAGIILGIIFMFLICQKKPPESTAADEEPLLTS
;
A
#
# COMPACT_ATOMS: atom_id res chain seq x y z
N MET A 1 -46.03 8.77 40.41
CA MET A 1 -46.11 9.71 39.26
C MET A 1 -44.88 10.62 39.14
N LEU A 2 -44.31 11.13 40.24
CA LEU A 2 -43.14 12.03 40.23
C LEU A 2 -41.87 11.43 39.58
N LEU A 3 -41.51 10.18 39.91
CA LEU A 3 -40.30 9.52 39.38
C LEU A 3 -40.30 9.37 37.84
N LYS A 4 -41.46 9.05 37.24
CA LYS A 4 -41.60 8.95 35.78
C LYS A 4 -41.44 10.31 35.10
N THR A 5 -41.93 11.38 35.72
CA THR A 5 -41.82 12.74 35.16
C THR A 5 -40.38 13.23 35.26
N PHE A 6 -39.69 12.93 36.35
CA PHE A 6 -38.27 13.26 36.53
C PHE A 6 -37.36 12.54 35.52
N CYS A 7 -37.55 11.23 35.30
CA CYS A 7 -36.80 10.50 34.27
C CYS A 7 -37.00 11.05 32.86
N ILE A 8 -38.21 11.50 32.52
CA ILE A 8 -38.51 12.06 31.20
C ILE A 8 -37.73 13.37 30.99
N HIS A 9 -37.79 14.32 31.93
CA HIS A 9 -37.05 15.58 31.83
C HIS A 9 -35.53 15.35 31.76
N PHE A 10 -35.01 14.44 32.59
CA PHE A 10 -33.59 14.08 32.55
C PHE A 10 -33.16 13.49 31.19
N THR A 11 -34.04 12.72 30.54
CA THR A 11 -33.78 12.16 29.21
C THR A 11 -33.73 13.27 28.14
N GLY A 12 -34.60 14.27 28.23
CA GLY A 12 -34.60 15.44 27.35
C GLY A 12 -33.36 16.31 27.53
N ASP A 13 -32.95 16.56 28.77
CA ASP A 13 -31.74 17.32 29.09
C ASP A 13 -30.48 16.62 28.55
N PHE A 14 -30.39 15.30 28.72
CA PHE A 14 -29.31 14.50 28.14
C PHE A 14 -29.31 14.55 26.61
N ALA A 15 -30.47 14.45 25.95
CA ALA A 15 -30.57 14.53 24.50
C ALA A 15 -30.07 15.89 23.97
N ALA A 16 -30.45 16.99 24.63
CA ALA A 16 -30.00 18.33 24.27
C ALA A 16 -28.48 18.51 24.47
N ILE A 17 -27.93 17.99 25.57
CA ILE A 17 -26.48 18.04 25.85
C ILE A 17 -25.71 17.25 24.79
N PHE A 18 -26.14 16.03 24.44
CA PHE A 18 -25.50 15.22 23.40
C PHE A 18 -25.52 15.90 22.02
N LEU A 19 -26.63 16.57 21.66
CA LEU A 19 -26.72 17.35 20.43
C LEU A 19 -25.79 18.56 20.42
N ILE A 20 -25.78 19.35 21.50
CA ILE A 20 -24.93 20.54 21.60
C ILE A 20 -23.45 20.17 21.59
N VAL A 21 -23.06 19.10 22.29
CA VAL A 21 -21.68 18.59 22.32
C VAL A 21 -21.30 18.00 20.96
N GLY A 22 -22.18 17.23 20.32
CA GLY A 22 -21.93 16.68 18.99
C GLY A 22 -21.74 17.76 17.92
N ILE A 23 -22.61 18.76 17.89
CA ILE A 23 -22.52 19.89 16.95
C ILE A 23 -21.29 20.75 17.27
N SER A 24 -20.99 21.04 18.53
CA SER A 24 -19.82 21.86 18.89
C SER A 24 -18.52 21.16 18.52
N LEU A 25 -18.40 19.85 18.75
CA LEU A 25 -17.25 19.05 18.34
C LEU A 25 -17.09 18.99 16.81
N ALA A 26 -18.20 18.91 16.07
CA ALA A 26 -18.20 18.90 14.60
C ALA A 26 -17.79 20.25 13.99
N VAL A 27 -18.28 21.36 14.56
CA VAL A 27 -18.02 22.72 14.02
C VAL A 27 -16.65 23.24 14.42
N SER A 28 -16.15 22.89 15.61
CA SER A 28 -14.93 23.48 16.16
C SER A 28 -13.63 22.88 15.63
N ASN A 29 -13.68 21.78 14.85
CA ASN A 29 -12.50 20.99 14.43
C ASN A 29 -11.57 20.57 15.59
N VAL A 30 -12.00 20.74 16.85
CA VAL A 30 -11.22 20.41 18.05
C VAL A 30 -10.96 18.92 18.13
N PHE A 31 -11.97 18.12 17.76
CA PHE A 31 -11.84 16.67 17.71
C PHE A 31 -10.80 16.24 16.67
N GLU A 32 -10.80 16.86 15.48
CA GLU A 32 -9.82 16.58 14.44
C GLU A 32 -8.40 16.95 14.91
N HIS A 33 -8.22 18.11 15.54
CA HIS A 33 -6.92 18.51 16.11
C HIS A 33 -6.47 17.60 17.26
N PHE A 34 -7.38 17.17 18.13
CA PHE A 34 -7.08 16.25 19.21
C PHE A 34 -6.68 14.87 18.67
N ALA A 35 -7.47 14.33 17.75
CA ALA A 35 -7.18 13.08 17.05
C ALA A 35 -5.82 13.14 16.34
N GLN A 36 -5.58 14.19 15.54
CA GLN A 36 -4.30 14.39 14.87
C GLN A 36 -3.15 14.55 15.88
N SER A 37 -3.38 15.16 17.05
CA SER A 37 -2.35 15.29 18.09
C SER A 37 -2.01 13.95 18.75
N MET A 38 -3.01 13.11 18.99
CA MET A 38 -2.81 11.74 19.50
C MET A 38 -2.05 10.90 18.47
N VAL A 39 -2.51 10.89 17.21
CA VAL A 39 -1.84 10.19 16.10
C VAL A 39 -0.39 10.68 15.92
N LYS A 40 -0.15 12.00 15.94
CA LYS A 40 1.20 12.56 15.81
C LYS A 40 2.14 12.16 16.95
N LYS A 41 1.63 11.87 18.15
CA LYS A 41 2.44 11.40 19.28
C LYS A 41 2.75 9.91 19.21
N GLU A 42 1.82 9.13 18.67
CA GLU A 42 1.89 7.67 18.63
C GLU A 42 2.63 7.15 17.38
N VAL A 43 2.59 7.91 16.27
CA VAL A 43 3.28 7.58 15.00
C VAL A 43 4.73 8.10 14.96
N VAL A 44 5.30 8.53 16.09
CA VAL A 44 6.70 8.98 16.13
C VAL A 44 7.61 7.75 16.16
N LEU A 45 8.53 7.67 15.19
CA LEU A 45 9.63 6.71 15.24
C LEU A 45 10.52 7.08 16.43
N LYS A 46 10.41 6.32 17.51
CA LYS A 46 11.23 6.48 18.71
C LYS A 46 11.65 5.11 19.20
N ASN A 47 12.92 4.99 19.56
CA ASN A 47 13.48 3.74 20.08
C ASN A 47 12.67 3.25 21.31
N GLY A 48 12.33 1.96 21.33
CA GLY A 48 11.51 1.30 22.35
C GLY A 48 9.98 1.47 22.19
N THR A 49 9.51 1.98 21.06
CA THR A 49 8.08 1.98 20.70
C THR A 49 7.75 0.80 19.79
N GLU A 50 6.55 0.24 19.91
CA GLU A 50 6.06 -0.85 19.03
C GLU A 50 6.08 -0.42 17.55
N VAL A 51 5.77 0.84 17.26
CA VAL A 51 5.82 1.41 15.91
C VAL A 51 7.24 1.40 15.35
N PHE A 52 8.24 1.68 16.19
CA PHE A 52 9.64 1.59 15.78
C PHE A 52 10.05 0.14 15.51
N GLU A 53 9.69 -0.80 16.39
CA GLU A 53 10.00 -2.22 16.20
C GLU A 53 9.35 -2.79 14.94
N ALA A 54 8.09 -2.45 14.67
CA ALA A 54 7.37 -2.87 13.47
C ALA A 54 7.90 -2.18 12.19
N TRP A 55 8.44 -0.97 12.29
CA TRP A 55 9.10 -0.28 11.18
C TRP A 55 10.48 -0.87 10.89
N GLU A 56 11.25 -1.18 11.94
CA GLU A 56 12.58 -1.77 11.85
C GLU A 56 12.49 -3.21 11.32
N ASN A 57 11.54 -4.00 11.84
CA ASN A 57 11.30 -5.39 11.46
C ASN A 57 9.81 -5.63 11.17
N PRO A 58 9.36 -5.41 9.92
CA PRO A 58 7.96 -5.57 9.55
C PRO A 58 7.43 -6.99 9.85
N PRO A 59 6.38 -7.13 10.68
CA PRO A 59 5.93 -8.45 11.15
C PRO A 59 5.14 -9.24 10.09
N ALA A 60 4.48 -8.53 9.17
CA ALA A 60 3.70 -9.17 8.11
C ALA A 60 4.63 -9.63 6.97
N PRO A 61 4.59 -10.92 6.58
CA PRO A 61 5.39 -11.41 5.47
C PRO A 61 4.90 -10.80 4.15
N VAL A 62 5.84 -10.26 3.37
CA VAL A 62 5.59 -9.79 2.01
C VAL A 62 6.05 -10.86 1.03
N TYR A 63 5.21 -11.15 0.03
CA TYR A 63 5.54 -12.09 -1.03
C TYR A 63 5.58 -11.37 -2.37
N MET A 64 6.62 -11.62 -3.14
CA MET A 64 6.78 -11.16 -4.51
C MET A 64 6.62 -12.37 -5.45
N GLN A 65 5.76 -12.22 -6.46
CA GLN A 65 5.46 -13.28 -7.42
C GLN A 65 5.87 -12.85 -8.82
N PHE A 66 6.68 -13.67 -9.47
CA PHE A 66 7.13 -13.44 -10.84
C PHE A 66 6.38 -14.33 -11.82
N TYR A 67 5.97 -13.74 -12.93
CA TYR A 67 5.34 -14.41 -14.05
C TYR A 67 6.15 -14.11 -15.30
N PHE A 68 6.48 -15.15 -16.06
CA PHE A 68 7.31 -15.03 -17.26
C PHE A 68 6.50 -15.38 -18.50
N PHE A 69 6.77 -14.69 -19.60
CA PHE A 69 6.24 -15.06 -20.91
C PHE A 69 7.28 -15.89 -21.66
N ASN A 70 7.05 -17.20 -21.71
CA ASN A 70 7.90 -18.13 -22.44
C ASN A 70 7.55 -18.10 -23.93
N LEU A 71 8.51 -17.72 -24.77
CA LEU A 71 8.32 -17.61 -26.22
C LEU A 71 8.27 -19.00 -26.87
N THR A 72 7.25 -19.27 -27.68
CA THR A 72 7.03 -20.57 -28.33
C THR A 72 7.51 -20.64 -29.77
N ASN A 73 7.49 -19.51 -30.50
CA ASN A 73 7.75 -19.42 -31.95
C ASN A 73 8.90 -18.43 -32.31
N PRO A 74 10.14 -18.65 -31.81
CA PRO A 74 11.22 -17.71 -32.02
C PRO A 74 11.64 -17.56 -33.49
N GLN A 75 11.55 -18.62 -34.30
CA GLN A 75 12.00 -18.56 -35.71
C GLN A 75 10.99 -17.80 -36.57
N GLU A 76 9.70 -18.09 -36.40
CA GLU A 76 8.62 -17.42 -37.09
C GLU A 76 8.62 -15.92 -36.78
N MET A 77 8.94 -15.55 -35.53
CA MET A 77 9.08 -14.15 -35.12
C MET A 77 10.24 -13.44 -35.85
N LEU A 78 11.36 -14.14 -36.09
CA LEU A 78 12.47 -13.60 -36.89
C LEU A 78 12.09 -13.43 -38.37
N ASP A 79 11.20 -14.28 -38.87
CA ASP A 79 10.65 -14.19 -40.23
C ASP A 79 9.57 -13.09 -40.38
N GLY A 80 9.20 -12.43 -39.28
CA GLY A 80 8.27 -11.29 -39.24
C GLY A 80 6.86 -11.63 -38.76
N GLU A 81 6.61 -12.86 -38.32
CA GLU A 81 5.34 -13.26 -37.71
C GLU A 81 5.17 -12.71 -36.29
N ARG A 82 3.95 -12.76 -35.77
CA ARG A 82 3.65 -12.28 -34.42
C ARG A 82 4.23 -13.23 -33.34
N PRO A 83 4.76 -12.69 -32.23
CA PRO A 83 5.23 -13.52 -31.13
C PRO A 83 4.06 -14.24 -30.44
N ALA A 84 4.24 -15.53 -30.20
CA ALA A 84 3.34 -16.40 -29.45
C ALA A 84 4.03 -16.83 -28.15
N VAL A 85 3.44 -16.45 -27.02
CA VAL A 85 3.99 -16.67 -25.68
C VAL A 85 3.03 -17.45 -24.80
N VAL A 86 3.58 -18.17 -23.83
CA VAL A 86 2.83 -18.83 -22.76
C VAL A 86 3.29 -18.27 -21.42
N GLU A 87 2.35 -17.84 -20.59
CA GLU A 87 2.66 -17.38 -19.23
C GLU A 87 3.05 -18.57 -18.35
N ILE A 88 4.15 -18.43 -17.59
CA ILE A 88 4.67 -19.41 -16.64
C ILE A 88 4.89 -18.72 -15.30
N GLY A 89 4.22 -19.21 -14.26
CA GLY A 89 4.32 -18.67 -12.91
C GLY A 89 3.12 -19.09 -12.04
N PRO A 90 3.06 -18.63 -10.78
CA PRO A 90 4.02 -17.72 -10.14
C PRO A 90 5.32 -18.41 -9.71
N TYR A 91 6.44 -17.67 -9.72
CA TYR A 91 7.62 -17.98 -8.92
C TYR A 91 7.63 -17.05 -7.71
N THR A 92 7.37 -17.59 -6.54
CA THR A 92 7.10 -16.83 -5.32
C THR A 92 8.35 -16.73 -4.46
N TYR A 93 8.68 -15.51 -4.03
CA TYR A 93 9.75 -15.21 -3.09
C TYR A 93 9.17 -14.47 -1.89
N ARG A 94 9.62 -14.82 -0.69
CA ARG A 94 9.36 -14.04 0.52
C ARG A 94 10.39 -12.92 0.60
N GLU A 95 9.92 -11.68 0.64
CA GLU A 95 10.75 -10.49 0.82
C GLU A 95 10.93 -10.20 2.31
N TYR A 96 12.19 -10.13 2.74
CA TYR A 96 12.60 -9.62 4.04
C TYR A 96 13.23 -8.26 3.82
N ARG A 97 12.75 -7.24 4.54
CA ARG A 97 13.16 -5.85 4.36
C ARG A 97 13.44 -5.12 5.68
N PRO A 98 14.31 -5.65 6.55
CA PRO A 98 14.68 -4.96 7.77
C PRO A 98 15.30 -3.59 7.47
N MET A 99 15.08 -2.64 8.36
CA MET A 99 15.84 -1.40 8.40
C MET A 99 17.11 -1.65 9.22
N GLU A 100 18.26 -1.46 8.61
CA GLU A 100 19.58 -1.60 9.22
C GLU A 100 20.24 -0.22 9.37
N GLU A 101 21.29 -0.14 10.18
CA GLU A 101 22.06 1.10 10.39
C GLU A 101 21.20 2.32 10.76
N VAL A 102 20.24 2.10 11.66
CA VAL A 102 19.28 3.15 12.07
C VAL A 102 19.97 4.21 12.95
N ILE A 103 20.07 5.43 12.43
CA ILE A 103 20.70 6.58 13.10
C ILE A 103 19.68 7.69 13.27
N PHE A 104 19.44 8.08 14.52
CA PHE A 104 18.63 9.25 14.87
C PHE A 104 19.47 10.52 14.83
N GLN A 105 19.02 11.52 14.08
CA GLN A 105 19.67 12.82 13.89
C GLN A 105 18.74 13.96 14.33
N ASP A 106 19.28 15.18 14.45
CA ASP A 106 18.52 16.39 14.80
C ASP A 106 17.65 16.21 16.06
N ASN A 107 18.21 15.67 17.15
CA ASN A 107 17.48 15.36 18.39
C ASN A 107 16.26 14.44 18.20
N GLY A 108 16.31 13.52 17.24
CA GLY A 108 15.23 12.56 16.96
C GLY A 108 14.18 13.07 15.97
N THR A 109 14.42 14.21 15.32
CA THR A 109 13.53 14.75 14.27
C THR A 109 13.77 14.06 12.92
N LYS A 110 14.96 13.48 12.70
CA LYS A 110 15.31 12.73 11.50
C LYS A 110 15.84 11.35 11.85
N VAL A 111 15.57 10.40 10.97
CA VAL A 111 16.09 9.03 11.04
C VAL A 111 16.68 8.69 9.68
N THR A 112 17.91 8.18 9.70
CA THR A 112 18.57 7.58 8.53
C THR A 112 18.65 6.09 8.76
N ALA A 113 18.34 5.30 7.74
CA ALA A 113 18.46 3.84 7.80
C ALA A 113 18.68 3.28 6.39
N VAL A 114 19.26 2.08 6.35
CA VAL A 114 19.49 1.31 5.13
C VAL A 114 18.42 0.23 5.06
N ASN A 115 17.65 0.17 3.97
CA ASN A 115 16.66 -0.89 3.79
C ASN A 115 17.29 -2.07 3.05
N THR A 116 17.75 -3.07 3.79
CA THR A 116 18.36 -4.28 3.23
C THR A 116 17.25 -5.25 2.80
N LYS A 117 17.18 -5.57 1.51
CA LYS A 117 16.17 -6.49 0.97
C LYS A 117 16.77 -7.85 0.66
N THR A 118 16.15 -8.91 1.20
CA THR A 118 16.50 -10.31 0.91
C THR A 118 15.28 -11.04 0.37
N TYR A 119 15.45 -11.83 -0.67
CA TYR A 119 14.40 -12.64 -1.28
C TYR A 119 14.66 -14.11 -1.03
N ILE A 120 13.73 -14.81 -0.38
CA ILE A 120 13.82 -16.25 -0.10
C ILE A 120 12.78 -16.98 -0.92
N PHE A 121 13.22 -17.81 -1.86
CA PHE A 121 12.34 -18.59 -2.72
C PHE A 121 11.39 -19.49 -1.90
N GLN A 122 10.14 -19.59 -2.34
CA GLN A 122 9.08 -20.36 -1.70
C GLN A 122 8.60 -21.46 -2.66
N PRO A 123 9.22 -22.65 -2.65
CA PRO A 123 8.85 -23.75 -3.56
C PRO A 123 7.37 -24.14 -3.46
N ASN A 124 6.82 -24.17 -2.24
CA ASN A 124 5.45 -24.60 -1.97
C ASN A 124 4.38 -23.62 -2.50
N MET A 125 4.77 -22.39 -2.84
CA MET A 125 3.89 -21.35 -3.38
C MET A 125 4.26 -21.02 -4.83
N SER A 126 5.12 -21.81 -5.46
CA SER A 126 5.63 -21.58 -6.80
C SER A 126 5.16 -22.66 -7.76
N TRP A 127 5.06 -22.30 -9.03
CA TRP A 127 4.71 -23.19 -10.13
C TRP A 127 5.72 -24.33 -10.29
N GLY A 128 7.01 -24.00 -10.17
CA GLY A 128 8.12 -24.92 -10.34
C GLY A 128 9.39 -24.39 -9.66
N PRO A 129 10.52 -25.10 -9.78
CA PRO A 129 11.80 -24.67 -9.21
C PRO A 129 12.41 -23.48 -9.96
N GLU A 130 13.34 -22.76 -9.32
CA GLU A 130 14.10 -21.66 -9.96
C GLU A 130 14.94 -22.11 -11.16
N SER A 131 15.17 -23.42 -11.31
CA SER A 131 15.88 -24.04 -12.43
C SER A 131 15.03 -24.18 -13.70
N ASP A 132 13.73 -23.82 -13.67
CA ASP A 132 12.86 -23.88 -14.83
C ASP A 132 13.37 -22.95 -15.94
N LEU A 133 13.38 -23.45 -17.17
CA LEU A 133 13.93 -22.76 -18.33
C LEU A 133 12.86 -21.87 -18.98
N ILE A 134 13.20 -20.60 -19.15
CA ILE A 134 12.39 -19.62 -19.86
C ILE A 134 13.16 -19.16 -21.09
N ARG A 135 12.53 -19.27 -22.25
CA ARG A 135 13.01 -18.67 -23.49
C ARG A 135 12.41 -17.29 -23.66
N THR A 136 13.26 -16.28 -23.63
CA THR A 136 12.86 -14.88 -23.73
C THR A 136 13.85 -14.10 -24.59
N VAL A 137 13.62 -12.81 -24.74
CA VAL A 137 14.48 -11.87 -25.43
C VAL A 137 15.85 -11.79 -24.74
N ASN A 138 16.92 -11.80 -25.53
CA ASN A 138 18.27 -11.55 -25.04
C ASN A 138 18.46 -10.04 -24.77
N ILE A 139 18.03 -9.61 -23.58
CA ILE A 139 18.02 -8.19 -23.19
C ILE A 139 19.43 -7.56 -23.29
N PRO A 140 20.52 -8.17 -22.76
CA PRO A 140 21.87 -7.63 -22.93
C PRO A 140 22.25 -7.35 -24.38
N ALA A 141 22.00 -8.32 -25.26
CA ALA A 141 22.32 -8.17 -26.68
C ALA A 141 21.55 -7.03 -27.34
N ILE A 142 20.24 -6.92 -27.08
CA ILE A 142 19.42 -5.83 -27.64
C ILE A 142 19.87 -4.48 -27.08
N THR A 143 20.15 -4.39 -25.78
CA THR A 143 20.63 -3.15 -25.15
C THR A 143 21.96 -2.70 -25.74
N VAL A 144 22.90 -3.62 -25.94
CA VAL A 144 24.19 -3.33 -26.59
C VAL A 144 23.96 -2.87 -28.04
N MET A 145 23.15 -3.61 -28.82
CA MET A 145 22.87 -3.25 -30.20
C MET A 145 22.25 -1.85 -30.32
N GLU A 146 21.30 -1.52 -29.44
CA GLU A 146 20.63 -0.22 -29.44
C GLU A 146 21.58 0.92 -29.04
N ASN A 147 22.40 0.72 -28.01
CA ASN A 147 23.36 1.73 -27.55
C ASN A 147 24.45 2.02 -28.60
N PHE A 148 24.91 1.00 -29.33
CA PHE A 148 26.00 1.13 -30.30
C PHE A 148 25.54 1.25 -31.76
N LYS A 149 24.23 1.33 -32.04
CA LYS A 149 23.70 1.38 -33.41
C LYS A 149 24.28 2.47 -34.30
N ASN A 150 24.66 3.61 -33.71
CA ASN A 150 25.24 4.75 -34.43
C ASN A 150 26.76 4.65 -34.64
N HIS A 151 27.43 3.68 -34.00
CA HIS A 151 28.87 3.47 -34.09
C HIS A 151 29.18 2.33 -35.07
N THR A 152 29.30 2.63 -36.36
CA THR A 152 29.42 1.63 -37.45
C THR A 152 30.48 0.56 -37.20
N VAL A 153 31.66 0.94 -36.70
CA VAL A 153 32.76 -0.01 -36.42
C VAL A 153 32.39 -0.97 -35.28
N LEU A 154 31.91 -0.44 -34.15
CA LEU A 154 31.52 -1.25 -32.99
C LEU A 154 30.30 -2.11 -33.29
N ALA A 155 29.30 -1.57 -33.98
CA ALA A 155 28.11 -2.32 -34.40
C ALA A 155 28.48 -3.51 -35.31
N ASN A 156 29.42 -3.34 -36.23
CA ASN A 156 29.93 -4.43 -37.07
C ASN A 156 30.68 -5.48 -36.26
N LEU A 157 31.49 -5.06 -35.27
CA LEU A 157 32.19 -5.99 -34.37
C LEU A 157 31.23 -6.78 -33.48
N ILE A 158 30.24 -6.12 -32.88
CA ILE A 158 29.18 -6.76 -32.08
C ILE A 158 28.40 -7.75 -32.94
N SER A 159 28.00 -7.35 -34.15
CA SER A 159 27.29 -8.22 -35.09
C SER A 159 28.13 -9.43 -35.51
N ALA A 160 29.43 -9.26 -35.72
CA ALA A 160 30.34 -10.35 -36.03
C ALA A 160 30.51 -11.30 -34.84
N TYR A 161 30.65 -10.76 -33.62
CA TYR A 161 30.72 -11.55 -32.39
C TYR A 161 29.46 -12.41 -32.20
N MET A 162 28.27 -11.80 -32.26
CA MET A 162 26.99 -12.50 -32.10
C MET A 162 26.83 -13.63 -33.12
N LYS A 163 27.12 -13.36 -34.40
CA LYS A 163 27.10 -14.39 -35.45
C LYS A 163 28.09 -15.52 -35.19
N SER A 164 29.31 -15.20 -34.73
CA SER A 164 30.35 -16.20 -34.47
C SER A 164 30.04 -17.13 -33.30
N LYS A 165 29.34 -16.63 -32.28
CA LYS A 165 28.94 -17.37 -31.07
C LYS A 165 27.56 -18.00 -31.18
N ALA A 166 26.88 -17.84 -32.32
CA ALA A 166 25.47 -18.19 -32.49
C ALA A 166 24.57 -17.58 -31.40
N GLU A 167 24.94 -16.40 -30.89
CA GLU A 167 24.13 -15.65 -29.95
C GLU A 167 23.02 -14.93 -30.74
N GLY A 168 21.78 -15.36 -30.50
CA GLY A 168 20.60 -14.81 -31.16
C GLY A 168 19.94 -13.68 -30.37
N LEU A 169 18.84 -13.16 -30.93
CA LEU A 169 17.94 -12.21 -30.27
C LEU A 169 17.15 -12.83 -29.11
N PHE A 170 17.16 -14.15 -29.00
CA PHE A 170 16.51 -14.90 -27.94
C PHE A 170 17.53 -15.73 -27.17
N VAL A 171 17.29 -15.87 -25.88
CA VAL A 171 18.09 -16.66 -24.97
C VAL A 171 17.18 -17.57 -24.15
N THR A 172 17.67 -18.75 -23.79
CA THR A 172 16.99 -19.65 -22.84
C THR A 172 17.82 -19.72 -21.58
N ARG A 173 17.24 -19.30 -20.45
CA ARG A 173 17.90 -19.24 -19.14
C ARG A 173 16.95 -19.71 -18.06
N THR A 174 17.53 -20.08 -16.92
CA THR A 174 16.73 -20.42 -15.74
C THR A 174 16.05 -19.18 -15.16
N VAL A 175 14.95 -19.37 -14.44
CA VAL A 175 14.27 -18.28 -13.71
C VAL A 175 15.22 -17.58 -12.75
N GLY A 176 16.03 -18.35 -12.00
CA GLY A 176 17.01 -17.80 -11.07
C GLY A 176 18.05 -16.93 -11.76
N GLU A 177 18.59 -17.37 -12.90
CA GLU A 177 19.53 -16.57 -13.71
C GLU A 177 18.88 -15.28 -14.23
N LEU A 178 17.65 -15.35 -14.75
CA LEU A 178 16.96 -14.17 -15.30
C LEU A 178 16.65 -13.12 -14.23
N LEU A 179 16.28 -13.54 -13.01
CA LEU A 179 15.99 -12.62 -11.90
C LEU A 179 17.25 -12.09 -11.26
N TRP A 180 18.14 -12.99 -10.83
CA TRP A 180 19.21 -12.66 -9.90
C TRP A 180 20.56 -12.42 -10.56
N GLY A 181 20.73 -12.81 -11.82
CA GLY A 181 21.94 -12.55 -12.58
C GLY A 181 22.51 -13.79 -13.24
N TYR A 182 23.02 -13.61 -14.45
CA TYR A 182 23.92 -14.54 -15.13
C TYR A 182 25.03 -13.78 -15.83
N GLU A 183 26.19 -14.43 -15.98
CA GLU A 183 27.31 -13.88 -16.74
C GLU A 183 27.00 -13.94 -18.24
N ASP A 184 27.01 -12.78 -18.89
CA ASP A 184 26.72 -12.66 -20.32
C ASP A 184 28.03 -12.57 -21.13
N GLY A 185 28.14 -13.42 -22.16
CA GLY A 185 29.34 -13.52 -22.97
C GLY A 185 29.64 -12.24 -23.75
N LEU A 186 28.60 -11.56 -24.24
CA LEU A 186 28.74 -10.31 -24.97
C LEU A 186 29.12 -9.17 -24.04
N LEU A 187 28.49 -9.04 -22.86
CA LEU A 187 28.89 -8.03 -21.87
C LEU A 187 30.33 -8.24 -21.42
N LYS A 188 30.76 -9.47 -21.16
CA LYS A 188 32.15 -9.81 -20.84
C LYS A 188 33.13 -9.41 -21.94
N ALA A 189 32.78 -9.64 -23.21
CA ALA A 189 33.61 -9.23 -24.33
C ALA A 189 33.73 -7.71 -24.44
N ILE A 190 32.63 -6.98 -24.21
CA ILE A 190 32.60 -5.50 -24.28
C ILE A 190 33.33 -4.87 -23.09
N LYS A 191 33.29 -5.50 -21.92
CA LYS A 191 34.02 -5.07 -20.72
C LYS A 191 35.53 -4.90 -20.95
N LEU A 192 36.11 -5.63 -21.92
CA LEU A 192 37.51 -5.46 -22.35
C LEU A 192 37.79 -4.10 -22.99
N PHE A 193 36.76 -3.45 -23.54
CA PHE A 193 36.84 -2.12 -24.14
C PHE A 193 36.26 -1.04 -23.22
N ILE A 194 35.25 -1.38 -22.43
CA ILE A 194 34.53 -0.48 -21.52
C ILE A 194 34.65 -1.00 -20.09
N HIS A 195 35.60 -0.46 -19.35
CA HIS A 195 35.98 -0.95 -18.02
C HIS A 195 34.90 -0.79 -16.94
N ASP A 196 33.93 0.12 -17.15
CA ASP A 196 32.85 0.44 -16.21
C ASP A 196 31.57 -0.38 -16.46
N LEU A 197 31.65 -1.42 -17.29
CA LEU A 197 30.52 -2.29 -17.61
C LEU A 197 30.53 -3.55 -16.71
N ASP A 198 29.37 -3.89 -16.16
CA ASP A 198 29.17 -5.19 -15.48
C ASP A 198 28.98 -6.30 -16.53
N ASP A 199 29.62 -7.44 -16.30
CA ASP A 199 29.51 -8.65 -17.13
C ASP A 199 28.33 -9.54 -16.71
N VAL A 200 27.65 -9.20 -15.61
CA VAL A 200 26.46 -9.91 -15.12
C VAL A 200 25.19 -9.13 -15.45
N PHE A 201 24.19 -9.83 -15.97
CA PHE A 201 22.86 -9.29 -16.21
C PHE A 201 21.79 -10.10 -15.47
N GLY A 202 20.88 -9.40 -14.80
CA GLY A 202 19.64 -9.94 -14.25
C GLY A 202 18.61 -8.83 -14.04
N LEU A 203 17.32 -9.17 -14.10
CA LEU A 203 16.22 -8.20 -14.00
C LEU A 203 16.18 -7.47 -12.65
N PHE A 204 16.56 -8.18 -11.58
CA PHE A 204 16.66 -7.68 -10.21
C PHE A 204 18.11 -7.75 -9.70
N TYR A 205 19.08 -7.95 -10.59
CA TYR A 205 20.49 -7.94 -10.23
C TYR A 205 20.89 -6.54 -9.74
N LYS A 206 21.44 -6.48 -8.53
CA LYS A 206 21.78 -5.21 -7.84
C LYS A 206 20.62 -4.21 -7.79
N SER A 207 19.36 -4.65 -7.85
CA SER A 207 18.19 -3.76 -7.65
C SER A 207 18.08 -3.36 -6.18
N VAL A 208 19.06 -2.59 -5.71
CA VAL A 208 19.12 -1.88 -4.42
C VAL A 208 19.25 -0.39 -4.77
N VAL A 209 18.30 0.11 -5.56
CA VAL A 209 18.13 1.55 -5.75
C VAL A 209 17.03 1.97 -4.77
N ILE A 210 17.44 2.45 -3.61
CA ILE A 210 16.55 3.16 -2.70
C ILE A 210 16.41 4.56 -3.29
N ASP A 211 15.30 4.80 -3.98
CA ASP A 211 14.89 6.14 -4.37
C ASP A 211 14.16 6.80 -3.17
N ASP A 212 14.83 7.77 -2.55
CA ASP A 212 14.29 8.61 -1.45
C ASP A 212 12.94 9.26 -1.83
N THR A 213 12.68 9.42 -3.13
CA THR A 213 11.45 10.00 -3.67
C THR A 213 10.23 9.09 -3.46
N SER A 214 10.43 7.77 -3.35
CA SER A 214 9.35 6.79 -3.16
C SER A 214 8.88 6.70 -1.70
N ALA A 215 9.76 6.93 -0.73
CA ALA A 215 9.41 7.00 0.70
C ALA A 215 8.47 8.17 1.03
N THR A 216 8.50 9.24 0.21
CA THR A 216 7.65 10.42 0.38
C THR A 216 6.19 10.16 -0.03
N LYS A 217 5.93 9.15 -0.87
CA LYS A 217 4.58 8.80 -1.37
C LYS A 217 3.79 7.85 -0.46
N LEU A 218 4.42 7.24 0.54
CA LEU A 218 3.77 6.30 1.48
C LEU A 218 3.12 6.98 2.71
N LYS A 219 2.83 8.29 2.64
CA LYS A 219 2.20 9.04 3.73
C LYS A 219 0.67 8.96 3.81
N VAL A 220 0.01 8.16 2.98
CA VAL A 220 -1.46 8.07 2.99
C VAL A 220 -1.89 6.65 2.65
N ILE A 221 -2.14 5.82 3.68
CA ILE A 221 -3.09 4.70 3.76
C ILE A 221 -3.06 4.29 5.25
N VAL A 222 -3.88 4.90 6.10
CA VAL A 222 -5.28 4.54 6.44
C VAL A 222 -5.40 3.11 6.98
N VAL A 223 -5.32 3.00 8.31
CA VAL A 223 -6.22 2.18 9.13
C VAL A 223 -6.55 3.02 10.38
N GLU A 224 -7.82 3.02 10.80
CA GLU A 224 -8.46 3.84 11.87
C GLU A 224 -8.93 5.29 11.56
N HIS A 225 -9.05 5.72 10.31
CA HIS A 225 -9.68 7.03 10.02
C HIS A 225 -11.22 7.03 10.07
N ASN A 226 -11.89 5.87 10.08
CA ASN A 226 -13.36 5.80 9.96
C ASN A 226 -14.12 5.84 11.29
N VAL A 227 -13.54 5.34 12.38
CA VAL A 227 -14.23 5.32 13.69
C VAL A 227 -14.09 6.66 14.38
N LEU A 228 -12.87 7.21 14.42
CA LEU A 228 -12.59 8.45 15.13
C LEU A 228 -13.32 9.64 14.50
N VAL A 229 -13.19 9.83 13.18
CA VAL A 229 -13.73 11.01 12.46
C VAL A 229 -15.26 11.06 12.50
N ASN A 230 -15.92 9.92 12.71
CA ASN A 230 -17.38 9.85 12.78
C ASN A 230 -17.96 9.95 14.20
N ILE A 231 -17.14 10.08 15.25
CA ILE A 231 -17.63 10.24 16.63
C ILE A 231 -18.60 11.42 16.79
N PRO A 232 -18.35 12.62 16.23
CA PRO A 232 -19.31 13.72 16.31
C PRO A 232 -20.67 13.39 15.67
N PHE A 233 -20.66 12.71 14.51
CA PHE A 233 -21.89 12.30 13.82
C PHE A 233 -22.63 11.19 14.57
N MET A 234 -21.92 10.27 15.22
CA MET A 234 -22.53 9.25 16.10
C MET A 234 -23.20 9.89 17.33
N LEU A 235 -22.58 10.91 17.93
CA LEU A 235 -23.15 11.65 19.06
C LEU A 235 -24.41 12.45 18.64
N ILE A 236 -24.38 13.08 17.46
CA ILE A 236 -25.55 13.76 16.88
C ILE A 236 -26.68 12.74 16.63
N GLY A 237 -26.36 11.59 16.03
CA GLY A 237 -27.33 10.52 15.78
C GLY A 237 -27.98 9.98 17.06
N ALA A 238 -27.18 9.72 18.10
CA ALA A 238 -27.67 9.30 19.40
C ALA A 238 -28.57 10.35 20.07
N GLY A 239 -28.20 11.64 19.99
CA GLY A 239 -29.01 12.76 20.48
C GLY A 239 -30.36 12.88 19.77
N ILE A 240 -30.41 12.68 18.45
CA ILE A 240 -31.67 12.68 17.68
C ILE A 240 -32.58 11.52 18.11
N ILE A 241 -32.03 10.31 18.24
CA ILE A 241 -32.80 9.12 18.66
C ILE A 241 -33.38 9.32 20.06
N LEU A 242 -32.57 9.79 21.02
CA LEU A 242 -33.03 10.11 22.37
C LEU A 242 -34.10 11.21 22.38
N GLY A 243 -33.98 12.21 21.51
CA GLY A 243 -34.98 13.27 21.33
C GLY A 243 -36.32 12.74 20.79
N ILE A 244 -36.29 11.82 19.83
CA ILE A 244 -37.51 11.17 19.30
C ILE A 244 -38.19 10.32 20.40
N ILE A 245 -37.40 9.57 21.18
CA ILE A 245 -37.92 8.79 22.31
C ILE A 245 -38.57 9.72 23.34
N PHE A 246 -37.93 10.84 23.67
CA PHE A 246 -38.48 11.84 24.59
C PHE A 246 -39.80 12.44 24.07
N MET A 247 -39.87 12.82 22.78
CA MET A 247 -41.10 13.32 22.15
C MET A 247 -42.24 12.29 22.21
N PHE A 248 -41.95 11.02 21.92
CA PHE A 248 -42.92 9.95 22.00
C PHE A 248 -43.43 9.74 23.44
N LEU A 249 -42.54 9.77 24.43
CA LEU A 249 -42.90 9.67 25.85
C LEU A 249 -43.76 10.85 26.34
N ILE A 250 -43.57 12.06 25.80
CA ILE A 250 -44.42 13.22 26.08
C ILE A 250 -45.78 13.10 25.38
N CYS A 251 -45.83 12.67 24.12
CA CYS A 251 -47.09 12.49 23.39
C CYS A 251 -48.01 11.42 24.01
N GLN A 252 -47.45 10.45 24.75
CA GLN A 252 -48.23 9.48 25.51
C GLN A 252 -48.81 10.03 26.82
N LYS A 253 -48.39 11.21 27.31
CA LYS A 253 -49.07 11.90 28.41
C LYS A 253 -50.33 12.59 27.87
N LYS A 254 -51.50 12.03 28.17
CA LYS A 254 -52.81 12.64 27.93
C LYS A 254 -52.87 14.02 28.62
N PRO A 255 -53.40 15.08 27.98
CA PRO A 255 -53.54 16.40 28.62
C PRO A 255 -54.44 16.28 29.86
N PRO A 256 -54.23 17.12 30.90
CA PRO A 256 -55.07 17.08 32.08
C PRO A 256 -56.53 17.36 31.67
N GLU A 257 -57.41 16.46 32.10
CA GLU A 257 -58.85 16.57 31.97
C GLU A 257 -59.30 17.91 32.56
N SER A 258 -59.94 18.76 31.75
CA SER A 258 -60.47 20.04 32.21
C SER A 258 -61.47 19.76 33.32
N THR A 259 -61.18 20.26 34.52
CA THR A 259 -62.11 20.20 35.65
C THR A 259 -63.44 20.81 35.23
N ALA A 260 -64.51 20.04 35.41
CA ALA A 260 -65.90 20.36 35.14
C ALA A 260 -66.43 21.50 36.05
N ALA A 261 -65.98 22.74 35.82
CA ALA A 261 -66.40 23.91 36.59
C ALA A 261 -66.76 25.15 35.77
N ASP A 262 -66.75 25.10 34.42
CA ASP A 262 -67.08 26.26 33.57
C ASP A 262 -68.36 26.07 32.71
N GLU A 263 -69.18 25.04 32.96
CA GLU A 263 -70.57 25.04 32.46
C GLU A 263 -71.49 25.74 33.48
N GLU A 264 -71.54 27.06 33.42
CA GLU A 264 -72.67 27.84 33.95
C GLU A 264 -73.61 28.20 32.77
N PRO A 265 -74.91 27.87 32.83
CA PRO A 265 -75.81 28.02 31.70
C PRO A 265 -76.28 29.46 31.55
N LEU A 266 -75.82 30.14 30.49
CA LEU A 266 -76.53 31.28 29.93
C LEU A 266 -77.65 30.74 29.04
N LEU A 267 -78.88 30.70 29.55
CA LEU A 267 -80.04 31.43 28.99
C LEU A 267 -81.37 31.01 29.62
N THR A 268 -82.17 32.04 29.81
CA THR A 268 -83.51 32.20 30.38
C THR A 268 -84.67 31.46 29.69
N SER A 269 -85.74 31.31 30.48
CA SER A 269 -87.17 31.00 30.20
C SER A 269 -87.61 29.55 30.24
#